data_AF-A0A965S619-F1
#
_entry.id   AF-A0A965S619-F1
#
_cell.length_a   1.000
_cell.length_b   1.000
_cell.length_c   1.000
_cell.angle_alpha   90.00
_cell.angle_beta   90.00
_cell.angle_gamma   90.00
#
_symmetry.space_group_name_H-M   'P 1'
#
loop_
_entity.id
_entity.type
_entity.pdbx_description
1 polymer ?
#
loop_
_entity_poly.entity_id
_entity_poly.type
_entity_poly.pdbx_seq_one_letter_code
_entity_poly.pdbx_strand_id
1 'polypeptide(L)'
;SVDMHLIQGSDPIALENIFDPASLTSAKVDGGSAVVATDFRVDPSGFVRVLLRDYGLTAPRAGALVQRLLEIETYRLLALLGLPEAQQLLPRVQSIEMRVSEVASQMTRSSGLEGDRVLLNVLTSLLAELEEQSASWMFRIGATRAYEKLVQQRLVAIGEENNDGWPTIGAFLSRRMAPAMRTVEMLEARQSELAQKLVRAANLLRTRVDVEIEQQNQDLLRSMNERTRMQLRLQQTVEGLSVAAITYYTVGLVSYIIHGLKEAALISVDPSLATAFMVPIVLFAVAYILRHIRKGAMKEHS
;
A
#
# COMPACT_ATOMS: atom_id res chain seq x y z
N SER A 1 36.51 22.60 -0.05
CA SER A 1 37.95 22.30 0.15
C SER A 1 38.45 22.99 1.40
N VAL A 2 39.56 22.56 2.00
CA VAL A 2 40.07 23.08 3.29
C VAL A 2 41.44 23.72 3.11
N ASP A 3 41.65 24.89 3.72
CA ASP A 3 42.95 25.55 3.87
C ASP A 3 43.41 25.34 5.32
N MET A 4 44.37 24.43 5.54
CA MET A 4 44.79 24.02 6.87
C MET A 4 46.19 24.55 7.22
N HIS A 5 46.27 25.27 8.33
CA HIS A 5 47.51 25.85 8.84
C HIS A 5 47.89 25.17 10.15
N LEU A 6 48.98 24.41 10.13
CA LEU A 6 49.59 23.84 11.33
C LEU A 6 50.73 24.76 11.78
N ILE A 7 50.57 25.40 12.94
CA ILE A 7 51.54 26.34 13.49
C ILE A 7 52.03 25.83 14.83
N GLN A 8 53.35 25.72 14.98
CA GLN A 8 53.99 25.46 16.26
C GLN A 8 54.18 26.78 17.02
N GLY A 9 53.85 26.79 18.32
CA GLY A 9 54.25 27.89 19.19
C GLY A 9 53.20 28.29 20.22
N SER A 10 53.70 28.87 21.30
CA SER A 10 52.94 29.34 22.48
C SER A 10 52.39 30.75 22.34
N ASP A 11 52.77 31.51 21.31
CA ASP A 11 52.43 32.93 21.21
C ASP A 11 50.92 33.15 21.08
N PRO A 12 50.32 34.09 21.83
CA PRO A 12 48.88 34.32 21.75
C PRO A 12 48.50 34.87 20.36
N ILE A 13 47.71 34.09 19.62
CA ILE A 13 47.10 34.53 18.36
C ILE A 13 45.70 35.04 18.68
N ALA A 14 45.42 36.30 18.38
CA ALA A 14 44.08 36.85 18.43
C ALA A 14 43.24 36.23 17.31
N LEU A 15 42.51 35.14 17.63
CA LEU A 15 41.70 34.39 16.65
C LEU A 15 40.66 35.27 15.95
N GLU A 16 40.15 36.30 16.64
CA GLU A 16 39.21 37.30 16.11
C GLU A 16 39.78 38.13 14.95
N ASN A 17 41.10 38.22 14.82
CA ASN A 17 41.75 38.91 13.69
C ASN A 17 41.83 38.02 12.44
N ILE A 18 41.63 36.71 12.59
CA ILE A 18 41.78 35.71 11.51
C ILE A 18 40.41 35.18 11.07
N PHE A 19 39.47 35.07 12.00
CA PHE A 19 38.19 34.41 11.84
C PHE A 19 37.04 35.34 12.22
N ASP A 20 35.88 35.15 11.60
CA ASP A 20 34.67 35.89 11.93
C ASP A 20 34.16 35.52 13.34
N PRO A 21 34.10 36.47 14.30
CA PRO A 21 33.67 36.21 15.67
C PRO A 21 32.25 35.62 15.78
N ALA A 22 31.36 35.89 14.82
CA ALA A 22 30.00 35.38 14.84
C ALA A 22 29.90 33.86 14.61
N SER A 23 30.91 33.28 13.98
CA SER A 23 30.98 31.85 13.68
C SER A 23 32.25 31.16 14.16
N LEU A 24 33.15 31.89 14.80
CA LEU A 24 34.39 31.36 15.36
C LEU A 24 34.10 30.25 16.38
N THR A 25 34.77 29.14 16.16
CA THR A 25 34.86 28.01 17.07
C THR A 25 36.30 27.83 17.49
N SER A 26 36.51 27.43 18.74
CA SER A 26 37.81 27.02 19.21
C SER A 26 37.70 25.95 20.27
N ALA A 27 38.55 24.94 20.17
CA ALA A 27 38.59 23.83 21.11
C ALA A 27 40.02 23.37 21.37
N LYS A 28 40.29 23.00 22.61
CA LYS A 28 41.47 22.20 22.98
C LYS A 28 41.20 20.76 22.52
N VAL A 29 42.18 20.10 21.94
CA VAL A 29 42.04 18.74 21.40
C VAL A 29 43.22 17.89 21.81
N ASP A 30 43.08 16.57 21.68
CA ASP A 30 44.15 15.61 21.96
C ASP A 30 44.72 15.75 23.39
N GLY A 31 43.84 15.98 24.36
CA GLY A 31 44.18 16.20 25.78
C GLY A 31 44.86 17.54 26.05
N GLY A 32 44.54 18.58 25.26
CA GLY A 32 45.13 19.91 25.39
C GLY A 32 46.50 20.09 24.71
N SER A 33 47.00 19.05 24.03
CA SER A 33 48.28 19.11 23.28
C SER A 33 48.16 19.92 21.99
N ALA A 34 46.95 20.31 21.61
CA ALA A 34 46.70 21.23 20.51
C ALA A 34 45.42 22.04 20.72
N VAL A 35 45.31 23.16 20.00
CA VAL A 35 44.08 23.96 19.87
C VAL A 35 43.71 24.05 18.40
N VAL A 36 42.44 23.82 18.10
CA VAL A 36 41.87 24.01 16.76
C VAL A 36 40.97 25.24 16.77
N ALA A 37 41.00 26.01 15.70
CA ALA A 37 40.07 27.12 15.47
C ALA A 37 39.62 27.19 14.01
N THR A 38 38.34 27.50 13.81
CA THR A 38 37.73 27.73 12.49
C THR A 38 36.42 28.49 12.65
N ASP A 39 36.02 29.28 11.66
CA ASP A 39 34.70 29.90 11.57
C ASP A 39 33.77 29.19 10.57
N PHE A 40 34.26 28.13 9.92
CA PHE A 40 33.56 27.40 8.87
C PHE A 40 33.11 28.25 7.68
N ARG A 41 33.67 29.45 7.50
CA ARG A 41 33.37 30.32 6.38
C ARG A 41 34.25 29.95 5.19
N VAL A 42 33.65 30.01 4.02
CA VAL A 42 34.37 29.85 2.76
C VAL A 42 35.04 31.19 2.45
N ASP A 43 36.35 31.16 2.26
CA ASP A 43 37.13 32.33 1.85
C ASP A 43 36.90 32.66 0.36
N PRO A 44 37.41 33.79 -0.16
CA PRO A 44 37.28 34.13 -1.57
C PRO A 44 37.89 33.12 -2.55
N SER A 45 38.75 32.21 -2.07
CA SER A 45 39.38 31.15 -2.86
C SER A 45 38.59 29.84 -2.84
N GLY A 46 37.48 29.77 -2.10
CA GLY A 46 36.64 28.57 -2.01
C GLY A 46 37.03 27.58 -0.91
N PHE A 47 37.91 27.97 0.02
CA PHE A 47 38.40 27.11 1.08
C PHE A 47 37.85 27.52 2.45
N VAL A 48 37.56 26.53 3.29
CA VAL A 48 37.33 26.75 4.71
C VAL A 48 38.67 26.73 5.42
N ARG A 49 38.98 27.79 6.17
CA ARG A 49 40.23 27.87 6.92
C ARG A 49 40.12 27.13 8.24
N VAL A 50 41.12 26.31 8.54
CA VAL A 50 41.29 25.63 9.83
C VAL A 50 42.68 25.90 10.35
N LEU A 51 42.77 26.50 11.54
CA LEU A 51 44.02 26.72 12.26
C LEU A 51 44.19 25.62 13.29
N LEU A 52 45.32 24.92 13.24
CA LEU A 52 45.75 23.94 14.22
C LEU A 52 47.03 24.44 14.89
N ARG A 53 46.93 24.73 16.19
CA ARG A 53 48.07 25.12 17.03
C ARG A 53 48.61 23.92 17.77
N ASP A 54 49.88 23.63 17.55
CA ASP A 54 50.57 22.48 18.14
C ASP A 54 51.36 22.91 19.39
N TYR A 55 51.07 22.26 20.51
CA TYR A 55 51.73 22.45 21.81
C TYR A 55 52.56 21.24 22.27
N GLY A 56 52.87 20.29 21.39
CA GLY A 56 53.68 19.11 21.73
C GLY A 56 53.19 17.80 21.13
N LEU A 57 52.50 17.85 19.99
CA LEU A 57 52.07 16.67 19.27
C LEU A 57 53.27 15.93 18.68
N THR A 58 53.26 14.60 18.83
CA THR A 58 54.14 13.75 18.01
C THR A 58 53.66 13.78 16.56
N ALA A 59 54.57 13.61 15.59
CA ALA A 59 54.21 13.61 14.17
C ALA A 59 53.04 12.67 13.79
N PRO A 60 52.95 11.42 14.31
CA PRO A 60 51.79 10.55 14.02
C PRO A 60 50.47 11.08 14.59
N ARG A 61 50.49 11.69 15.79
CA ARG A 61 49.30 12.30 16.41
C ARG A 61 48.86 13.55 15.63
N ALA A 62 49.80 14.39 15.21
CA ALA A 62 49.51 15.54 14.36
C ALA A 62 48.88 15.12 13.03
N GLY A 63 49.44 14.12 12.35
CA GLY A 63 48.87 13.58 11.11
C GLY A 63 47.46 13.02 11.29
N ALA A 64 47.23 12.23 12.35
CA ALA A 64 45.90 11.70 12.66
C ALA A 64 44.89 12.81 12.98
N LEU A 65 45.29 13.85 13.72
CA LEU A 65 44.42 14.98 14.04
C LEU A 65 44.06 15.78 12.78
N VAL A 66 45.04 16.11 11.94
CA VAL A 66 44.83 16.76 10.64
C VAL A 66 43.85 15.96 9.78
N GLN A 67 44.07 14.65 9.65
CA GLN A 67 43.17 13.79 8.89
C GLN A 67 41.74 13.82 9.44
N ARG A 68 41.54 13.72 10.76
CA ARG A 68 40.21 13.77 11.37
C ARG A 68 39.51 15.10 11.12
N LEU A 69 40.24 16.22 11.18
CA LEU A 69 39.69 17.56 10.88
C LEU A 69 39.28 17.68 9.41
N LEU A 70 40.09 17.18 8.48
CA LEU A 70 39.75 17.13 7.05
C LEU A 70 38.53 16.24 6.78
N GLU A 71 38.44 15.10 7.45
CA GLU A 71 37.29 14.19 7.37
C GLU A 71 36.01 14.83 7.94
N ILE A 72 36.09 15.56 9.06
CA ILE A 72 34.95 16.32 9.60
C ILE A 72 34.41 17.28 8.54
N GLU A 73 35.28 18.07 7.92
CA GLU A 73 34.84 19.06 6.93
C GLU A 73 34.29 18.40 5.66
N THR A 74 34.94 17.33 5.19
CA THR A 74 34.50 16.57 4.01
C THR A 74 33.14 15.94 4.24
N TYR A 75 32.97 15.20 5.35
CA TYR A 75 31.72 14.51 5.65
C TYR A 75 30.60 15.47 6.04
N ARG A 76 30.91 16.61 6.67
CA ARG A 76 29.92 17.66 6.91
C ARG A 76 29.28 18.15 5.62
N LEU A 77 30.08 18.48 4.62
CA LEU A 77 29.58 18.94 3.34
C LEU A 77 28.75 17.87 2.64
N LEU A 78 29.23 16.61 2.64
CA LEU A 78 28.51 15.48 2.05
C LEU A 78 27.19 15.19 2.77
N ALA A 79 27.14 15.30 4.09
CA ALA A 79 25.90 15.14 4.85
C ALA A 79 24.88 16.20 4.47
N LEU A 80 25.31 17.46 4.33
CA LEU A 80 24.43 18.59 4.01
C LEU A 80 23.84 18.56 2.59
N LEU A 81 24.37 17.73 1.69
CA LEU A 81 23.78 17.52 0.35
C LEU A 81 22.37 16.90 0.39
N GLY A 82 21.96 16.28 1.50
CA GLY A 82 20.62 15.72 1.65
C GLY A 82 19.52 16.77 1.84
N LEU A 83 19.84 17.93 2.41
CA LEU A 83 18.85 18.98 2.68
C LEU A 83 18.18 19.55 1.42
N PRO A 84 18.90 19.99 0.38
CA PRO A 84 18.26 20.55 -0.82
C PRO A 84 17.37 19.52 -1.52
N GLU A 85 17.78 18.26 -1.55
CA GLU A 85 16.97 17.15 -2.07
C GLU A 85 15.69 16.96 -1.25
N ALA A 86 15.81 16.96 0.09
CA ALA A 86 14.65 16.85 0.96
C ALA A 86 13.67 18.03 0.79
N GLN A 87 14.17 19.25 0.64
CA GLN A 87 13.35 20.44 0.41
C GLN A 87 12.59 20.39 -0.93
N GLN A 88 13.17 19.78 -1.96
CA GLN A 88 12.51 19.60 -3.26
C GLN A 88 11.39 18.54 -3.20
N LEU A 89 11.57 17.50 -2.40
CA LEU A 89 10.61 16.38 -2.28
C LEU A 89 9.47 16.66 -1.31
N LEU A 90 9.70 17.50 -0.29
CA LEU A 90 8.73 17.76 0.77
C LEU A 90 7.35 18.20 0.25
N PRO A 91 7.21 19.12 -0.73
CA PRO A 91 5.90 19.52 -1.26
C PRO A 91 5.17 18.38 -1.97
N ARG A 92 5.91 17.47 -2.63
CA ARG A 92 5.33 16.31 -3.32
C ARG A 92 4.77 15.31 -2.32
N VAL A 93 5.55 14.96 -1.29
CA VAL A 93 5.10 14.08 -0.20
C VAL A 93 3.84 14.67 0.48
N GLN A 94 3.82 15.97 0.74
CA GLN A 94 2.64 16.66 1.29
C GLN A 94 1.41 16.55 0.36
N SER A 95 1.60 16.71 -0.95
CA SER A 95 0.52 16.57 -1.93
C SER A 95 -0.07 15.15 -1.93
N ILE A 96 0.78 14.13 -1.92
CA ILE A 96 0.36 12.72 -1.86
C ILE A 96 -0.38 12.46 -0.55
N GLU A 97 0.14 12.90 0.60
CA GLU A 97 -0.53 12.75 1.90
C GLU A 97 -1.95 13.37 1.93
N MET A 98 -2.11 14.56 1.34
CA MET A 98 -3.43 15.20 1.23
C MET A 98 -4.39 14.36 0.37
N ARG A 99 -3.92 13.89 -0.80
CA ARG A 99 -4.72 13.04 -1.70
C ARG A 99 -5.09 11.70 -1.05
N VAL A 100 -4.19 11.09 -0.29
CA VAL A 100 -4.47 9.86 0.49
C VAL A 100 -5.54 10.11 1.54
N SER A 101 -5.45 11.22 2.26
CA SER A 101 -6.44 11.60 3.26
C SER A 101 -7.81 11.87 2.64
N GLU A 102 -7.84 12.49 1.46
CA GLU A 102 -9.06 12.68 0.67
C GLU A 102 -9.68 11.35 0.27
N VAL A 103 -8.89 10.42 -0.31
CA VAL A 103 -9.38 9.08 -0.67
C VAL A 103 -9.91 8.33 0.55
N ALA A 104 -9.20 8.34 1.68
CA ALA A 104 -9.67 7.71 2.91
C ALA A 104 -11.01 8.29 3.38
N SER A 105 -11.20 9.61 3.27
CA SER A 105 -12.49 10.25 3.56
C SER A 105 -13.57 9.87 2.55
N GLN A 106 -13.24 9.75 1.27
CA GLN A 106 -14.18 9.31 0.24
C GLN A 106 -14.58 7.84 0.44
N MET A 107 -13.68 6.95 0.86
CA MET A 107 -14.00 5.55 1.17
C MET A 107 -15.10 5.41 2.24
N THR A 108 -15.12 6.30 3.24
CA THR A 108 -16.17 6.30 4.29
C THR A 108 -17.53 6.80 3.80
N ARG A 109 -17.55 7.57 2.70
CA ARG A 109 -18.76 8.20 2.13
C ARG A 109 -19.25 7.49 0.86
N SER A 110 -18.37 6.81 0.14
CA SER A 110 -18.68 6.11 -1.10
C SER A 110 -19.53 4.89 -0.81
N SER A 111 -20.56 4.71 -1.63
CA SER A 111 -21.37 3.49 -1.66
C SER A 111 -21.42 3.01 -3.10
N GLY A 112 -20.89 1.80 -3.34
CA GLY A 112 -21.00 1.10 -4.60
C GLY A 112 -19.66 0.75 -5.25
N LEU A 113 -19.66 -0.41 -5.91
CA LEU A 113 -18.52 -1.04 -6.56
C LEU A 113 -17.71 -0.13 -7.49
N GLU A 114 -18.37 0.70 -8.30
CA GLU A 114 -17.68 1.56 -9.28
C GLU A 114 -16.90 2.69 -8.60
N GLY A 115 -17.45 3.27 -7.54
CA GLY A 115 -16.75 4.27 -6.74
C GLY A 115 -15.49 3.69 -6.09
N ASP A 116 -15.59 2.50 -5.52
CA ASP A 116 -14.46 1.84 -4.87
C ASP A 116 -13.36 1.44 -5.87
N ARG A 117 -13.73 1.03 -7.09
CA ARG A 117 -12.75 0.80 -8.19
C ARG A 117 -12.00 2.07 -8.58
N VAL A 118 -12.70 3.20 -8.69
CA VAL A 118 -12.08 4.49 -8.99
C VAL A 118 -11.10 4.88 -7.88
N LEU A 119 -11.49 4.77 -6.61
CA LEU A 119 -10.61 5.06 -5.48
C LEU A 119 -9.38 4.14 -5.45
N LEU A 120 -9.55 2.86 -5.75
CA LEU A 120 -8.44 1.89 -5.81
C LEU A 120 -7.42 2.27 -6.91
N ASN A 121 -7.91 2.71 -8.07
CA ASN A 121 -7.05 3.18 -9.15
C ASN A 121 -6.26 4.44 -8.74
N VAL A 122 -6.91 5.37 -8.03
CA VAL A 122 -6.23 6.56 -7.49
C VAL A 122 -5.13 6.17 -6.50
N LEU A 123 -5.41 5.27 -5.55
CA LEU A 123 -4.39 4.80 -4.60
C LEU A 123 -3.21 4.09 -5.29
N THR A 124 -3.51 3.29 -6.31
CA THR A 124 -2.47 2.58 -7.07
C THR A 124 -1.58 3.56 -7.85
N SER A 125 -2.18 4.61 -8.41
CA SER A 125 -1.43 5.71 -9.05
C SER A 125 -0.56 6.49 -8.06
N LEU A 126 -1.09 6.79 -6.85
CA LEU A 126 -0.33 7.46 -5.80
C LEU A 126 0.85 6.62 -5.29
N LEU A 127 0.68 5.29 -5.20
CA LEU A 127 1.77 4.36 -4.89
C LEU A 127 2.86 4.41 -5.96
N ALA A 128 2.48 4.35 -7.24
CA ALA A 128 3.44 4.44 -8.33
C ALA A 128 4.21 5.77 -8.33
N GLU A 129 3.52 6.89 -8.07
CA GLU A 129 4.13 8.22 -7.95
C GLU A 129 5.13 8.29 -6.79
N LEU A 130 4.82 7.64 -5.66
CA LEU A 130 5.72 7.55 -4.50
C LEU A 130 6.95 6.68 -4.79
N GLU A 131 6.78 5.57 -5.53
CA GLU A 131 7.83 4.59 -5.83
C GLU A 131 8.79 5.06 -6.94
N GLU A 132 8.30 5.76 -7.97
CA GLU A 132 9.13 6.22 -9.09
C GLU A 132 10.33 7.05 -8.62
N GLN A 133 10.10 7.90 -7.62
CA GLN A 133 11.13 8.77 -7.09
C GLN A 133 11.93 8.12 -5.97
N SER A 134 11.59 6.89 -5.57
CA SER A 134 11.95 6.27 -4.30
C SER A 134 13.43 5.84 -4.20
N ALA A 135 13.99 5.27 -5.26
CA ALA A 135 15.32 4.66 -5.18
C ALA A 135 16.46 5.68 -5.05
N SER A 136 16.41 6.79 -5.81
CA SER A 136 17.52 7.77 -5.88
C SER A 136 17.67 8.58 -4.59
N TRP A 137 16.58 9.13 -4.07
CA TRP A 137 16.60 9.92 -2.82
C TRP A 137 16.87 9.04 -1.59
N MET A 138 16.36 7.79 -1.51
CA MET A 138 16.67 6.88 -0.40
C MET A 138 18.17 6.64 -0.26
N PHE A 139 18.88 6.47 -1.39
CA PHE A 139 20.33 6.38 -1.37
C PHE A 139 20.97 7.64 -0.78
N ARG A 140 20.52 8.83 -1.22
CA ARG A 140 21.04 10.11 -0.71
C ARG A 140 20.77 10.29 0.78
N ILE A 141 19.57 9.97 1.26
CA ILE A 141 19.22 10.03 2.70
C ILE A 141 20.09 9.09 3.52
N GLY A 142 20.22 7.84 3.06
CA GLY A 142 21.08 6.85 3.69
C GLY A 142 22.53 7.34 3.78
N ALA A 143 23.03 7.97 2.71
CA ALA A 143 24.35 8.58 2.69
C ALA A 143 24.46 9.76 3.67
N THR A 144 23.50 10.68 3.69
CA THR A 144 23.48 11.82 4.63
C THR A 144 23.58 11.36 6.09
N ARG A 145 22.79 10.35 6.48
CA ARG A 145 22.83 9.75 7.82
C ARG A 145 24.17 9.07 8.13
N ALA A 146 24.75 8.39 7.14
CA ALA A 146 26.06 7.75 7.31
C ALA A 146 27.17 8.81 7.51
N TYR A 147 27.15 9.89 6.73
CA TYR A 147 28.12 10.97 6.84
C TYR A 147 27.97 11.76 8.14
N GLU A 148 26.75 12.02 8.60
CA GLU A 148 26.53 12.61 9.93
C GLU A 148 27.16 11.74 11.03
N LYS A 149 26.95 10.41 10.99
CA LYS A 149 27.57 9.49 11.95
C LYS A 149 29.10 9.55 11.89
N LEU A 150 29.69 9.65 10.70
CA LEU A 150 31.14 9.80 10.56
C LEU A 150 31.63 11.11 11.19
N VAL A 151 30.93 12.22 10.95
CA VAL A 151 31.24 13.51 11.61
C VAL A 151 31.22 13.35 13.13
N GLN A 152 30.17 12.76 13.70
CA GLN A 152 30.06 12.55 15.14
C GLN A 152 31.18 11.66 15.68
N GLN A 153 31.52 10.56 14.99
CA GLN A 153 32.64 9.71 15.38
C GLN A 153 33.99 10.45 15.37
N ARG A 154 34.19 11.37 14.43
CA ARG A 154 35.42 12.17 14.36
C ARG A 154 35.48 13.24 15.43
N LEU A 155 34.36 13.89 15.75
CA LEU A 155 34.26 14.83 16.87
C LEU A 155 34.59 14.14 18.20
N VAL A 156 34.09 12.93 18.42
CA VAL A 156 34.47 12.12 19.60
C VAL A 156 35.96 11.78 19.57
N ALA A 157 36.50 11.39 18.41
CA ALA A 157 37.89 10.95 18.29
C ALA A 157 38.93 12.06 18.43
N ILE A 158 38.60 13.33 18.12
CA ILE A 158 39.50 14.46 18.39
C ILE A 158 39.54 14.85 19.87
N GLY A 159 38.54 14.42 20.66
CA GLY A 159 38.46 14.67 22.09
C GLY A 159 38.45 16.17 22.41
N GLU A 160 37.50 16.90 21.83
CA GLU A 160 37.43 18.35 22.02
C GLU A 160 37.02 18.74 23.45
N GLU A 161 37.70 19.75 23.98
CA GLU A 161 37.44 20.39 25.26
C GLU A 161 37.27 21.90 25.04
N ASN A 162 36.57 22.56 25.95
CA ASN A 162 36.33 24.00 25.87
C ASN A 162 37.65 24.78 25.85
N ASN A 163 37.76 25.72 24.91
CA ASN A 163 38.84 26.69 24.85
C ASN A 163 38.29 28.09 25.20
N ASP A 164 38.24 28.35 26.50
CA ASP A 164 37.89 29.60 27.19
C ASP A 164 37.37 30.75 26.29
N GLY A 165 36.04 30.86 26.22
CA GLY A 165 35.33 31.96 25.54
C GLY A 165 34.67 31.61 24.20
N TRP A 166 35.04 30.49 23.57
CA TRP A 166 34.51 30.08 22.27
C TRP A 166 33.76 28.75 22.31
N PRO A 167 32.71 28.58 21.48
CA PRO A 167 32.08 27.29 21.31
C PRO A 167 33.04 26.29 20.66
N THR A 168 32.93 25.02 21.05
CA THR A 168 33.67 23.94 20.39
C THR A 168 33.15 23.68 18.98
N ILE A 169 33.91 22.90 18.20
CA ILE A 169 33.52 22.54 16.84
C ILE A 169 32.24 21.70 16.88
N GLY A 170 32.18 20.71 17.76
CA GLY A 170 31.01 19.86 17.93
C GLY A 170 29.77 20.67 18.34
N ALA A 171 29.89 21.56 19.33
CA ALA A 171 28.77 22.41 19.75
C ALA A 171 28.22 23.27 18.60
N PHE A 172 29.11 23.85 17.79
CA PHE A 172 28.72 24.64 16.63
C PHE A 172 28.05 23.79 15.53
N LEU A 173 28.63 22.63 15.21
CA LEU A 173 28.09 21.72 14.20
C LEU A 173 26.75 21.14 14.64
N SER A 174 26.58 20.76 15.91
CA SER A 174 25.27 20.34 16.45
C SER A 174 24.20 21.43 16.28
N ARG A 175 24.55 22.71 16.46
CA ARG A 175 23.60 23.81 16.27
C ARG A 175 23.26 24.07 14.80
N ARG A 176 24.24 23.98 13.89
CA ARG A 176 24.07 24.39 12.47
C ARG A 176 23.77 23.24 11.51
N MET A 177 24.17 22.02 11.81
CA MET A 177 23.90 20.84 10.99
C MET A 177 22.63 20.10 11.42
N ALA A 178 22.35 19.99 12.72
CA ALA A 178 21.22 19.18 13.20
C ALA A 178 19.85 19.56 12.60
N PRO A 179 19.52 20.85 12.35
CA PRO A 179 18.27 21.18 11.67
C PRO A 179 18.14 20.56 10.27
N ALA A 180 19.25 20.50 9.52
CA ALA A 180 19.29 19.89 8.20
C ALA A 180 19.08 18.37 8.29
N MET A 181 19.77 17.71 9.22
CA MET A 181 19.66 16.26 9.44
C MET A 181 18.24 15.87 9.85
N ARG A 182 17.64 16.60 10.81
CA ARG A 182 16.25 16.40 11.23
C ARG A 182 15.26 16.56 10.09
N THR A 183 15.48 17.50 9.17
CA THR A 183 14.61 17.68 8.00
C THR A 183 14.65 16.45 7.09
N VAL A 184 15.85 15.91 6.85
CA VAL A 184 16.05 14.70 6.05
C VAL A 184 15.42 13.47 6.73
N GLU A 185 15.66 13.29 8.04
CA GLU A 185 15.07 12.20 8.83
C GLU A 185 13.54 12.27 8.90
N MET A 186 12.97 13.47 9.08
CA MET A 186 11.51 13.63 9.07
C MET A 186 10.91 13.27 7.72
N LEU A 187 11.57 13.61 6.61
CA LEU A 187 11.10 13.23 5.28
C LEU A 187 11.15 11.71 5.08
N GLU A 188 12.24 11.05 5.51
CA GLU A 188 12.37 9.58 5.48
C GLU A 188 11.21 8.91 6.23
N ALA A 189 10.96 9.37 7.47
CA ALA A 189 9.88 8.84 8.31
C ALA A 189 8.49 9.05 7.67
N ARG A 190 8.22 10.27 7.16
CA ARG A 190 6.94 10.59 6.52
C ARG A 190 6.68 9.75 5.28
N GLN A 191 7.70 9.56 4.44
CA GLN A 191 7.56 8.73 3.24
C GLN A 191 7.23 7.28 3.63
N SER A 192 7.95 6.71 4.60
CA SER A 192 7.70 5.34 5.06
C SER A 192 6.29 5.19 5.63
N GLU A 193 5.83 6.16 6.42
CA GLU A 193 4.47 6.15 6.97
C GLU A 193 3.41 6.26 5.86
N LEU A 194 3.65 7.12 4.87
CA LEU A 194 2.76 7.32 3.72
C LEU A 194 2.65 6.07 2.86
N ALA A 195 3.76 5.40 2.55
CA ALA A 195 3.78 4.14 1.82
C ALA A 195 2.93 3.07 2.53
N GLN A 196 3.09 2.95 3.85
CA GLN A 196 2.28 2.01 4.64
C GLN A 196 0.80 2.40 4.66
N LYS A 197 0.46 3.69 4.77
CA LYS A 197 -0.94 4.17 4.73
C LYS A 197 -1.59 3.85 3.38
N LEU A 198 -0.88 4.09 2.28
CA LEU A 198 -1.33 3.78 0.92
C LEU A 198 -1.61 2.29 0.74
N VAL A 199 -0.66 1.43 1.11
CA VAL A 199 -0.82 -0.03 1.01
C VAL A 199 -2.01 -0.51 1.85
N ARG A 200 -2.16 -0.02 3.08
CA ARG A 200 -3.31 -0.37 3.94
C ARG A 200 -4.63 0.06 3.33
N ALA A 201 -4.73 1.30 2.84
CA ALA A 201 -5.95 1.80 2.21
C ALA A 201 -6.31 1.00 0.94
N ALA A 202 -5.31 0.68 0.11
CA ALA A 202 -5.51 -0.11 -1.11
C ALA A 202 -5.99 -1.53 -0.80
N ASN A 203 -5.43 -2.18 0.22
CA ASN A 203 -5.85 -3.52 0.64
C ASN A 203 -7.28 -3.52 1.20
N LEU A 204 -7.67 -2.49 1.97
CA LEU A 204 -9.04 -2.35 2.46
C LEU A 204 -10.04 -2.17 1.31
N LEU A 205 -9.73 -1.30 0.34
CA LEU A 205 -10.58 -1.10 -0.85
C LEU A 205 -10.69 -2.36 -1.69
N ARG A 206 -9.57 -3.06 -1.93
CA ARG A 206 -9.58 -4.34 -2.64
C ARG A 206 -10.50 -5.35 -1.95
N THR A 207 -10.36 -5.49 -0.63
CA THR A 207 -11.22 -6.39 0.16
C THR A 207 -12.70 -6.01 0.03
N ARG A 208 -13.04 -4.72 0.08
CA ARG A 208 -14.41 -4.23 -0.06
C ARG A 208 -14.98 -4.54 -1.46
N VAL A 209 -14.20 -4.30 -2.51
CA VAL A 209 -14.55 -4.65 -3.90
C VAL A 209 -14.80 -6.15 -4.05
N ASP A 210 -13.92 -6.99 -3.50
CA ASP A 210 -14.04 -8.44 -3.58
C ASP A 210 -15.32 -8.94 -2.89
N VAL A 211 -15.62 -8.41 -1.69
CA VAL A 211 -16.85 -8.74 -0.95
C VAL A 211 -18.10 -8.30 -1.69
N GLU A 212 -18.10 -7.10 -2.29
CA GLU A 212 -19.28 -6.60 -3.03
C GLU A 212 -19.52 -7.40 -4.32
N ILE A 213 -18.47 -7.84 -5.01
CA ILE A 213 -18.58 -8.76 -6.16
C ILE A 213 -19.13 -10.12 -5.71
N GLU A 214 -18.64 -10.66 -4.60
CA GLU A 214 -19.14 -11.93 -4.07
C GLU A 214 -20.63 -11.85 -3.71
N GLN A 215 -21.04 -10.75 -3.06
CA GLN A 215 -22.45 -10.51 -2.73
C GLN A 215 -23.32 -10.43 -3.99
N GLN A 216 -22.89 -9.70 -5.03
CA GLN A 216 -23.62 -9.64 -6.31
C GLN A 216 -23.76 -11.02 -6.97
N ASN A 217 -22.70 -11.84 -6.92
CA ASN A 217 -22.73 -13.20 -7.46
C ASN A 217 -23.72 -14.09 -6.67
N GLN A 218 -23.72 -14.01 -5.34
CA GLN A 218 -24.67 -14.75 -4.51
C GLN A 218 -26.13 -14.35 -4.79
N ASP A 219 -26.40 -13.04 -4.91
CA ASP A 219 -27.73 -12.52 -5.21
C ASP A 219 -28.21 -12.95 -6.61
N LEU A 220 -27.30 -12.96 -7.60
CA LEU A 220 -27.59 -13.44 -8.95
C LEU A 220 -27.96 -14.93 -8.93
N LEU A 221 -27.17 -15.78 -8.27
CA LEU A 221 -27.44 -17.22 -8.13
C LEU A 221 -28.76 -17.47 -7.40
N ARG A 222 -29.07 -16.68 -6.37
CA ARG A 222 -30.35 -16.77 -5.66
C ARG A 222 -31.53 -16.45 -6.58
N SER A 223 -31.45 -15.37 -7.35
CA SER A 223 -32.49 -14.99 -8.32
C SER A 223 -32.68 -16.04 -9.42
N MET A 224 -31.60 -16.73 -9.80
CA MET A 224 -31.66 -17.82 -10.78
C MET A 224 -32.38 -19.02 -10.18
N ASN A 225 -32.01 -19.44 -8.98
CA ASN A 225 -32.65 -20.55 -8.27
C ASN A 225 -34.16 -20.31 -8.04
N GLU A 226 -34.56 -19.10 -7.69
CA GLU A 226 -35.96 -18.74 -7.53
C GLU A 226 -36.73 -18.82 -8.86
N ARG A 227 -36.16 -18.28 -9.95
CA ARG A 227 -36.73 -18.39 -11.29
C ARG A 227 -36.85 -19.84 -11.75
N THR A 228 -35.81 -20.65 -11.59
CA THR A 228 -35.83 -22.08 -11.92
C THR A 228 -36.89 -22.84 -11.11
N ARG A 229 -37.01 -22.57 -9.80
CA ARG A 229 -38.08 -23.16 -8.98
C ARG A 229 -39.47 -22.78 -9.45
N MET A 230 -39.67 -21.53 -9.85
CA MET A 230 -40.96 -21.06 -10.39
C MET A 230 -41.28 -21.74 -11.72
N GLN A 231 -40.28 -21.87 -12.62
CA GLN A 231 -40.42 -22.60 -13.88
C GLN A 231 -40.80 -24.06 -13.64
N LEU A 232 -40.15 -24.74 -12.68
CA LEU A 232 -40.49 -26.12 -12.31
C LEU A 232 -41.93 -26.25 -11.80
N ARG A 233 -42.41 -25.30 -10.98
CA ARG A 233 -43.80 -25.31 -10.50
C ARG A 233 -44.80 -25.10 -11.63
N LEU A 234 -44.54 -24.14 -12.52
CA LEU A 234 -45.40 -23.89 -13.68
C LEU A 234 -45.46 -25.12 -14.60
N GLN A 235 -44.32 -25.75 -14.86
CA GLN A 235 -44.26 -26.99 -15.62
C GLN A 235 -45.07 -28.11 -14.96
N GLN A 236 -44.94 -28.30 -13.64
CA GLN A 236 -45.75 -29.26 -12.89
C GLN A 236 -47.25 -28.97 -12.95
N THR A 237 -47.67 -27.70 -12.95
CA THR A 237 -49.09 -27.33 -13.09
C THR A 237 -49.63 -27.60 -14.49
N VAL A 238 -48.88 -27.27 -15.55
CA VAL A 238 -49.27 -27.58 -16.95
C VAL A 238 -49.34 -29.08 -17.17
N GLU A 239 -48.41 -29.80 -16.58
CA GLU A 239 -48.41 -31.25 -16.57
C GLU A 239 -49.64 -31.84 -15.87
N GLY A 240 -50.07 -31.30 -14.73
CA GLY A 240 -51.31 -31.72 -14.07
C GLY A 240 -52.54 -31.54 -14.96
N LEU A 241 -52.60 -30.43 -15.72
CA LEU A 241 -53.65 -30.18 -16.70
C LEU A 241 -53.59 -31.15 -17.88
N SER A 242 -52.38 -31.51 -18.33
CA SER A 242 -52.19 -32.48 -19.43
C SER A 242 -52.74 -33.87 -19.08
N VAL A 243 -52.63 -34.29 -17.81
CA VAL A 243 -53.22 -35.56 -17.34
C VAL A 243 -54.74 -35.53 -17.53
N ALA A 244 -55.39 -34.42 -17.17
CA ALA A 244 -56.83 -34.27 -17.34
C ALA A 244 -57.24 -34.28 -18.82
N ALA A 245 -56.53 -33.54 -19.68
CA ALA A 245 -56.79 -33.51 -21.11
C ALA A 245 -56.60 -34.88 -21.77
N ILE A 246 -55.47 -35.55 -21.52
CA ILE A 246 -55.17 -36.89 -22.06
C ILE A 246 -56.22 -37.91 -21.57
N THR A 247 -56.59 -37.86 -20.28
CA THR A 247 -57.62 -38.76 -19.73
C THR A 247 -58.95 -38.57 -20.45
N TYR A 248 -59.40 -37.32 -20.64
CA TYR A 248 -60.66 -37.02 -21.34
C TYR A 248 -60.65 -37.55 -22.78
N TYR A 249 -59.61 -37.27 -23.56
CA TYR A 249 -59.50 -37.76 -24.94
C TYR A 249 -59.41 -39.29 -25.02
N THR A 250 -58.69 -39.92 -24.09
CA THR A 250 -58.54 -41.39 -24.07
C THR A 250 -59.86 -42.07 -23.72
N VAL A 251 -60.59 -41.57 -22.71
CA VAL A 251 -61.93 -42.07 -22.36
C VAL A 251 -62.89 -41.91 -23.55
N GLY A 252 -62.86 -40.75 -24.23
CA GLY A 252 -63.67 -40.53 -25.43
C GLY A 252 -63.38 -41.55 -26.53
N LEU A 253 -62.09 -41.80 -26.82
CA LEU A 253 -61.67 -42.75 -27.84
C LEU A 253 -62.09 -44.19 -27.51
N VAL A 254 -61.90 -44.62 -26.26
CA VAL A 254 -62.34 -45.94 -25.79
C VAL A 254 -63.86 -46.07 -25.85
N SER A 255 -64.60 -45.03 -25.48
CA SER A 255 -66.06 -45.01 -25.57
C SER A 255 -66.53 -45.25 -27.00
N TYR A 256 -65.94 -44.58 -28.00
CA TYR A 256 -66.27 -44.82 -29.42
C TYR A 256 -66.00 -46.27 -29.84
N ILE A 257 -64.90 -46.87 -29.38
CA ILE A 257 -64.58 -48.29 -29.67
C ILE A 257 -65.63 -49.23 -29.05
N ILE A 258 -66.04 -48.99 -27.79
CA ILE A 258 -67.08 -49.78 -27.10
C ILE A 258 -68.41 -49.70 -27.85
N HIS A 259 -68.82 -48.50 -28.28
CA HIS A 259 -70.04 -48.31 -29.05
C HIS A 259 -69.99 -49.04 -30.40
N GLY A 260 -68.88 -48.92 -31.13
CA GLY A 260 -68.69 -49.62 -32.41
C GLY A 260 -68.69 -51.15 -32.28
N LEU A 261 -68.10 -51.70 -31.22
CA LEU A 261 -68.10 -53.15 -30.96
C LEU A 261 -69.49 -53.70 -30.59
N LYS A 262 -70.33 -52.88 -29.92
CA LYS A 262 -71.73 -53.23 -29.66
C LYS A 262 -72.56 -53.21 -30.95
N GLU A 263 -72.39 -52.19 -31.80
CA GLU A 263 -73.05 -52.12 -33.11
C GLU A 263 -72.64 -53.28 -34.03
N ALA A 264 -71.40 -53.78 -33.91
CA ALA A 264 -70.91 -54.96 -34.60
C ALA A 264 -71.40 -56.31 -34.01
N ALA A 265 -72.21 -56.30 -32.94
CA ALA A 265 -72.71 -57.48 -32.22
C ALA A 265 -71.65 -58.40 -31.57
N LEU A 266 -70.43 -57.90 -31.35
CA LEU A 266 -69.35 -58.67 -30.70
C LEU A 266 -69.43 -58.69 -29.15
N ILE A 267 -70.21 -57.79 -28.53
CA ILE A 267 -70.24 -57.64 -27.07
C ILE A 267 -71.67 -57.32 -26.58
N SER A 268 -72.12 -57.99 -25.51
CA SER A 268 -73.47 -57.86 -24.92
C SER A 268 -73.56 -56.91 -23.71
N VAL A 269 -72.52 -56.11 -23.46
CA VAL A 269 -72.42 -55.23 -22.27
C VAL A 269 -73.07 -53.88 -22.56
N ASP A 270 -73.75 -53.29 -21.56
CA ASP A 270 -74.28 -51.94 -21.65
C ASP A 270 -73.12 -50.91 -21.75
N PRO A 271 -73.03 -50.14 -22.86
CA PRO A 271 -71.96 -49.16 -23.09
C PRO A 271 -71.87 -48.11 -21.98
N SER A 272 -72.99 -47.78 -21.32
CA SER A 272 -73.01 -46.77 -20.26
C SER A 272 -72.29 -47.25 -18.99
N LEU A 273 -72.50 -48.50 -18.59
CA LEU A 273 -71.83 -49.13 -17.45
C LEU A 273 -70.34 -49.40 -17.75
N ALA A 274 -70.03 -49.85 -18.96
CA ALA A 274 -68.65 -50.10 -19.37
C ALA A 274 -67.80 -48.82 -19.42
N THR A 275 -68.38 -47.72 -19.95
CA THR A 275 -67.69 -46.43 -19.99
C THR A 275 -67.51 -45.84 -18.59
N ALA A 276 -68.52 -45.91 -17.72
CA ALA A 276 -68.43 -45.45 -16.32
C ALA A 276 -67.32 -46.19 -15.53
N PHE A 277 -67.17 -47.49 -15.74
CA PHE A 277 -66.11 -48.27 -15.07
C PHE A 277 -64.71 -47.98 -15.64
N MET A 278 -64.62 -47.59 -16.92
CA MET A 278 -63.34 -47.28 -17.58
C MET A 278 -62.74 -45.93 -17.18
N VAL A 279 -63.56 -44.93 -16.81
CA VAL A 279 -63.06 -43.60 -16.41
C VAL A 279 -61.99 -43.66 -15.30
N PRO A 280 -62.23 -44.29 -14.13
CA PRO A 280 -61.23 -44.35 -13.07
C PRO A 280 -60.00 -45.19 -13.45
N ILE A 281 -60.17 -46.23 -14.29
CA ILE A 281 -59.07 -47.07 -14.77
C ILE A 281 -58.13 -46.27 -15.67
N VAL A 282 -58.67 -45.54 -16.65
CA VAL A 282 -57.88 -44.71 -17.57
C VAL A 282 -57.18 -43.58 -16.82
N LEU A 283 -57.87 -42.92 -15.90
CA LEU A 283 -57.28 -41.87 -15.05
C LEU A 283 -56.06 -42.41 -14.27
N PHE A 284 -56.21 -43.55 -13.60
CA PHE A 284 -55.12 -44.17 -12.85
C PHE A 284 -53.98 -44.63 -13.77
N ALA A 285 -54.30 -45.23 -14.91
CA ALA A 285 -53.29 -45.70 -15.87
C ALA A 285 -52.46 -44.54 -16.43
N VAL A 286 -53.11 -43.46 -16.89
CA VAL A 286 -52.44 -42.26 -17.41
C VAL A 286 -51.59 -41.59 -16.32
N ALA A 287 -52.13 -41.44 -15.10
CA ALA A 287 -51.39 -40.89 -13.97
C ALA A 287 -50.18 -41.75 -13.57
N TYR A 288 -50.32 -43.09 -13.63
CA TYR A 288 -49.23 -44.03 -13.32
C TYR A 288 -48.14 -44.00 -14.38
N ILE A 289 -48.49 -44.07 -15.66
CA ILE A 289 -47.53 -44.04 -16.79
C ILE A 289 -46.74 -42.74 -16.77
N LEU A 290 -47.41 -41.58 -16.64
CA LEU A 290 -46.73 -40.28 -16.58
C LEU A 290 -45.84 -40.14 -15.34
N ARG A 291 -46.24 -40.69 -14.19
CA ARG A 291 -45.36 -40.77 -13.01
C ARG A 291 -44.16 -41.68 -13.22
N HIS A 292 -44.33 -42.81 -13.91
CA HIS A 292 -43.27 -43.79 -14.13
C HIS A 292 -42.22 -43.27 -15.12
N ILE A 293 -42.65 -42.68 -16.23
CA ILE A 293 -41.76 -42.04 -17.22
C ILE A 293 -40.90 -40.95 -16.56
N ARG A 294 -41.47 -40.14 -15.66
CA ARG A 294 -40.71 -39.13 -14.91
C ARG A 294 -39.69 -39.70 -13.96
N LYS A 295 -40.02 -40.78 -13.24
CA LYS A 295 -39.05 -41.46 -12.37
C LYS A 295 -37.88 -42.06 -13.19
N GLY A 296 -38.13 -42.44 -14.44
CA GLY A 296 -37.09 -42.85 -15.39
C GLY A 296 -36.21 -41.68 -15.86
N ALA A 297 -36.83 -40.59 -16.34
CA ALA A 297 -36.09 -39.43 -16.86
C ALA A 297 -35.25 -38.69 -15.80
N MET A 298 -35.69 -38.66 -14.53
CA MET A 298 -34.92 -38.09 -13.41
C MET A 298 -33.68 -38.93 -13.03
N LYS A 299 -33.62 -40.21 -13.43
CA LYS A 299 -32.47 -41.09 -13.16
C LYS A 299 -31.34 -40.96 -14.18
N GLU A 300 -31.61 -40.30 -15.31
CA GLU A 300 -30.66 -40.20 -16.43
C GLU A 300 -29.87 -38.86 -16.41
N HIS A 301 -30.19 -37.95 -15.50
CA HIS A 301 -29.57 -36.62 -15.35
C HIS A 301 -29.01 -36.35 -13.93
N SER A 302 -28.83 -37.38 -13.09
CA SER A 302 -28.00 -37.33 -11.86
C SER A 302 -26.72 -38.12 -12.09
#